data_AF-A0A368A475-F1
#
_entry.id   AF-A0A368A475-F1
#
_cell.length_a   1.000
_cell.length_b   1.000
_cell.length_c   1.000
_cell.angle_alpha   90.00
_cell.angle_beta   90.00
_cell.angle_gamma   90.00
#
_symmetry.space_group_name_H-M   'P 1'
#
loop_
_entity.id
_entity.type
_entity.pdbx_description
1 polymer ?
#
loop_
_entity_poly.entity_id
_entity_poly.type
_entity_poly.pdbx_seq_one_letter_code
_entity_poly.pdbx_strand_id
1 'polypeptide(L)'
;MRRFFIHELKFSLLCGKLGVSILFFVSVILLVLLAIGPDMALISRISAGIVWIAVLFSMFLGLDRLFQRDKEDGSLDMIVMDTDVITLGLFVFLKCLAHWIANVLPLIFMFPFFLLC
;
A
#
# COMPACT_ATOMS: atom_id res chain seq x y z
N MET A 1 14.49 -15.58 -7.68
CA MET A 1 13.89 -14.28 -7.32
C MET A 1 12.57 -13.96 -8.04
N ARG A 2 12.49 -14.01 -9.39
CA ARG A 2 11.26 -13.64 -10.14
C ARG A 2 9.97 -14.40 -9.76
N ARG A 3 10.09 -15.68 -9.38
CA ARG A 3 8.95 -16.53 -8.95
C ARG A 3 8.39 -16.15 -7.57
N PHE A 4 9.25 -15.67 -6.67
CA PHE A 4 8.86 -15.24 -5.32
C PHE A 4 8.01 -13.97 -5.39
N PHE A 5 8.44 -13.01 -6.22
CA PHE A 5 7.73 -11.76 -6.48
C PHE A 5 6.30 -11.97 -7.00
N ILE A 6 6.11 -12.89 -7.95
CA ILE A 6 4.80 -13.18 -8.54
C ILE A 6 3.87 -13.88 -7.54
N HIS A 7 4.43 -14.76 -6.68
CA HIS A 7 3.65 -15.44 -5.64
C HIS A 7 3.18 -14.45 -4.56
N GLU A 8 4.06 -13.57 -4.09
CA GLU A 8 3.74 -12.51 -3.12
C GLU A 8 2.65 -11.56 -3.67
N LEU A 9 2.75 -11.16 -4.95
CA LEU A 9 1.74 -10.32 -5.62
C LEU A 9 0.37 -11.00 -5.68
N LYS A 10 0.31 -12.27 -6.10
CA LYS A 10 -0.95 -13.03 -6.16
C LYS A 10 -1.56 -13.21 -4.76
N PHE A 11 -0.71 -13.43 -3.75
CA PHE A 11 -1.18 -13.66 -2.39
C PHE A 11 -1.69 -12.37 -1.73
N SER A 12 -1.04 -11.23 -2.01
CA SER A 12 -1.50 -9.91 -1.56
C SER A 12 -2.86 -9.56 -2.18
N LEU A 13 -3.11 -10.00 -3.43
CA LEU A 13 -4.36 -9.77 -4.16
C LEU A 13 -5.54 -10.65 -3.72
N LEU A 14 -5.34 -11.92 -3.37
CA LEU A 14 -6.44 -12.86 -3.06
C LEU A 14 -6.86 -12.89 -1.59
N CYS A 15 -5.99 -12.50 -0.67
CA CYS A 15 -6.20 -12.77 0.76
C CYS A 15 -6.83 -11.59 1.52
N GLY A 16 -7.99 -11.06 1.12
CA GLY A 16 -8.82 -10.12 1.92
C GLY A 16 -8.19 -8.80 2.42
N LYS A 17 -6.88 -8.60 2.21
CA LYS A 17 -6.05 -7.51 2.75
C LYS A 17 -6.26 -6.21 2.00
N LEU A 18 -6.56 -6.30 0.70
CA LEU A 18 -7.02 -5.16 -0.10
C LEU A 18 -8.29 -4.54 0.50
N GLY A 19 -9.19 -5.33 1.09
CA GLY A 19 -10.44 -4.83 1.66
C GLY A 19 -10.23 -3.78 2.74
N VAL A 20 -9.32 -4.00 3.69
CA VAL A 20 -9.06 -3.07 4.81
C VAL A 20 -8.40 -1.78 4.32
N SER A 21 -7.39 -1.89 3.46
CA SER A 21 -6.70 -0.73 2.86
C SER A 21 -7.66 0.11 2.00
N ILE A 22 -8.52 -0.53 1.20
CA ILE A 22 -9.54 0.15 0.38
C ILE A 22 -10.59 0.81 1.28
N LEU A 23 -11.11 0.12 2.30
CA LEU A 23 -12.08 0.67 3.24
C LEU A 23 -11.51 1.88 3.98
N PHE A 24 -10.26 1.84 4.39
CA PHE A 24 -9.60 2.97 5.04
C PHE A 24 -9.40 4.14 4.08
N PHE A 25 -8.95 3.88 2.86
CA PHE A 25 -8.83 4.90 1.81
C PHE A 25 -10.17 5.61 1.56
N VAL A 26 -11.25 4.85 1.38
CA VAL A 26 -12.61 5.39 1.21
C VAL A 26 -13.05 6.16 2.45
N SER A 27 -12.79 5.65 3.66
CA SER A 27 -13.14 6.31 4.91
C SER A 27 -12.45 7.67 5.05
N VAL A 28 -11.15 7.77 4.71
CA VAL A 28 -10.41 9.03 4.73
C VAL A 28 -11.02 10.03 3.74
N ILE A 29 -11.31 9.62 2.51
CA ILE A 29 -11.92 10.50 1.51
C ILE A 29 -13.29 10.99 1.99
N LEU A 30 -14.14 10.10 2.53
CA LEU A 30 -15.47 10.45 3.03
C LEU A 30 -15.38 11.43 4.20
N LEU A 31 -14.47 11.20 5.16
CA LEU A 31 -14.26 12.10 6.30
C LEU A 31 -13.81 13.49 5.84
N VAL A 32 -12.92 13.55 4.85
CA VAL A 32 -12.43 14.83 4.33
C VAL A 32 -13.53 15.58 3.58
N LEU A 33 -14.29 14.90 2.72
CA LEU A 33 -15.44 15.51 2.04
C LEU A 33 -16.49 16.03 3.02
N LEU A 34 -16.75 15.28 4.10
CA LEU A 34 -17.65 15.70 5.17
C LEU A 34 -17.11 16.91 5.94
N ALA A 35 -15.80 17.01 6.15
CA ALA A 35 -15.15 18.11 6.87
C ALA A 35 -15.14 19.43 6.08
N ILE A 36 -15.03 19.37 4.75
CA ILE A 36 -14.99 20.56 3.88
C ILE A 36 -16.39 21.07 3.57
N GLY A 37 -17.39 20.18 3.44
CA GLY A 37 -18.73 20.54 2.98
C GLY A 37 -18.81 20.71 1.44
N PRO A 38 -19.96 21.15 0.89
CA PRO A 38 -20.26 21.10 -0.55
C PRO A 38 -19.60 22.20 -1.42
N ASP A 39 -18.43 22.72 -1.03
CA ASP A 39 -17.70 23.72 -1.82
C ASP A 39 -16.89 23.05 -2.94
N MET A 40 -17.49 22.98 -4.13
CA MET A 40 -16.89 22.33 -5.31
C MET A 40 -15.59 23.01 -5.78
N ALA A 41 -15.46 24.34 -5.60
CA ALA A 41 -14.27 25.07 -6.01
C ALA A 41 -13.08 24.74 -5.11
N LEU A 42 -13.34 24.56 -3.82
CA LEU A 42 -12.33 24.13 -2.86
C LEU A 42 -11.97 22.66 -3.09
N ILE A 43 -12.97 21.77 -3.19
CA ILE A 43 -12.77 20.32 -3.42
C ILE A 43 -11.92 20.07 -4.66
N SER A 44 -12.21 20.71 -5.79
CA SER A 44 -11.45 20.53 -7.04
C SER A 44 -9.97 20.93 -6.89
N ARG A 45 -9.66 21.91 -6.04
CA ARG A 45 -8.28 22.35 -5.78
C ARG A 45 -7.50 21.41 -4.88
N ILE A 46 -8.14 20.76 -3.91
CA ILE A 46 -7.46 19.95 -2.89
C ILE A 46 -7.64 18.44 -3.08
N SER A 47 -8.55 18.00 -3.97
CA SER A 47 -8.85 16.59 -4.25
C SER A 47 -7.60 15.76 -4.54
N ALA A 48 -6.71 16.26 -5.40
CA ALA A 48 -5.46 15.59 -5.73
C ALA A 48 -4.59 15.34 -4.48
N GLY A 49 -4.48 16.35 -3.60
CA GLY A 49 -3.72 16.23 -2.35
C GLY A 49 -4.34 15.22 -1.38
N ILE A 50 -5.67 15.23 -1.25
CA ILE A 50 -6.41 14.32 -0.37
C ILE A 50 -6.24 12.87 -0.82
N VAL A 51 -6.32 12.62 -2.13
CA VAL A 51 -6.10 11.29 -2.70
C VAL A 51 -4.70 10.79 -2.34
N TRP A 52 -3.65 11.62 -2.51
CA TRP A 52 -2.29 11.24 -2.13
C TRP A 52 -2.15 10.94 -0.64
N ILE A 53 -2.78 11.71 0.24
CA ILE A 53 -2.74 11.46 1.68
C ILE A 53 -3.43 10.13 2.00
N ALA A 54 -4.62 9.90 1.45
CA ALA A 54 -5.38 8.66 1.68
C ALA A 54 -4.63 7.43 1.17
N VAL A 55 -3.94 7.53 0.03
CA VAL A 55 -3.05 6.48 -0.52
C VAL A 55 -1.96 6.14 0.49
N LEU A 56 -1.22 7.14 0.97
CA LEU A 56 -0.10 6.95 1.89
C LEU A 56 -0.56 6.34 3.21
N PHE A 57 -1.68 6.83 3.77
CA PHE A 57 -2.27 6.31 5.00
C PHE A 57 -2.74 4.86 4.85
N SER A 58 -3.32 4.51 3.70
CA SER A 58 -3.70 3.13 3.39
C SER A 58 -2.50 2.18 3.29
N MET A 59 -1.36 2.67 2.77
CA MET A 59 -0.12 1.88 2.69
C MET A 59 0.50 1.58 4.06
N PHE A 60 0.33 2.49 5.03
CA PHE A 60 0.82 2.30 6.40
C PHE A 60 0.19 1.09 7.08
N LEU A 61 -1.11 0.83 6.84
CA LEU A 61 -1.81 -0.33 7.42
C LEU A 61 -1.22 -1.68 6.97
N GLY A 62 -0.66 -1.73 5.76
CA GLY A 62 -0.03 -2.95 5.24
C GLY A 62 1.42 -3.12 5.70
N LEU A 63 2.06 -2.06 6.20
CA LEU A 63 3.48 -2.06 6.56
C LEU A 63 3.74 -2.90 7.82
N ASP A 64 2.87 -2.81 8.82
CA ASP A 64 3.01 -3.48 10.11
C ASP A 64 3.02 -5.01 9.97
N ARG A 65 2.22 -5.51 9.02
CA ARG A 65 2.09 -6.95 8.73
C ARG A 65 3.10 -7.47 7.72
N LEU A 66 3.90 -6.60 7.10
CA LEU A 66 4.84 -6.97 6.04
C LEU A 66 5.93 -7.92 6.57
N PHE A 67 6.43 -7.65 7.77
CA PHE A 67 7.49 -8.43 8.42
C PHE A 67 6.99 -9.37 9.52
N GLN A 68 5.82 -9.09 10.12
CA GLN A 68 5.22 -10.01 11.10
C GLN A 68 5.04 -11.41 10.53
N ARG A 69 4.66 -11.49 9.26
CA ARG A 69 4.39 -12.77 8.59
C ARG A 69 5.66 -13.60 8.37
N ASP A 70 6.77 -12.97 8.01
CA ASP A 70 8.06 -13.66 7.87
C ASP A 70 8.64 -14.09 9.22
N LYS A 71 8.29 -13.34 10.27
CA LYS A 71 8.69 -13.64 11.65
C LYS A 71 7.92 -14.84 12.18
N GLU A 72 6.62 -14.92 11.89
CA GLU A 72 5.78 -16.07 12.25
C GLU A 72 6.17 -17.35 11.50
N ASP A 73 6.59 -17.25 10.23
CA ASP A 73 7.07 -18.39 9.43
C ASP A 73 8.52 -18.83 9.78
N GLY A 74 9.23 -18.11 10.65
CA GLY A 74 10.64 -18.38 10.98
C GLY A 74 11.64 -18.11 9.84
N SER A 75 11.14 -17.69 8.66
CA SER A 75 11.96 -17.33 7.51
C SER A 75 12.86 -16.13 7.78
N LEU A 76 12.40 -15.19 8.61
CA LEU A 76 13.21 -14.02 9.01
C LEU A 76 14.45 -14.46 9.79
N ASP A 77 14.31 -15.39 10.73
CA ASP A 77 15.45 -15.90 11.52
C ASP A 77 16.44 -16.66 10.64
N MET A 78 15.96 -17.46 9.67
CA MET A 78 16.83 -18.11 8.69
C MET A 78 17.62 -17.12 7.82
N ILE A 79 16.98 -16.06 7.32
CA ILE A 79 17.65 -15.04 6.50
C ILE A 79 18.65 -14.22 7.32
N VAL A 80 18.37 -13.97 8.60
CA VAL A 80 19.30 -13.27 9.50
C VAL A 80 20.52 -14.12 9.85
N MET A 81 20.36 -15.45 9.97
CA MET A 81 21.47 -16.36 10.31
C MET A 81 22.34 -16.73 9.10
N ASP A 82 21.77 -16.81 7.90
CA ASP A 82 22.40 -17.45 6.73
C ASP A 82 22.97 -16.45 5.70
N THR A 83 22.77 -15.13 5.88
CA THR A 83 22.96 -14.17 4.79
C THR A 83 23.61 -12.85 5.20
N ASP A 84 24.58 -12.41 4.38
CA ASP A 84 25.34 -11.16 4.50
C ASP A 84 24.42 -9.91 4.53
N VAL A 85 24.84 -8.85 5.24
CA VAL A 85 24.04 -7.65 5.55
C VAL A 85 23.48 -6.98 4.28
N ILE A 86 24.22 -7.08 3.17
CA ILE A 86 23.87 -6.52 1.86
C ILE A 86 22.62 -7.18 1.27
N THR A 87 22.50 -8.50 1.40
CA THR A 87 21.38 -9.27 0.83
C THR A 87 20.11 -9.11 1.67
N LEU A 88 20.25 -8.89 2.99
CA LEU A 88 19.13 -8.58 3.88
C LEU A 88 18.52 -7.20 3.55
N GLY A 89 19.36 -6.20 3.28
CA GLY A 89 18.92 -4.89 2.80
C GLY A 89 18.18 -4.97 1.46
N LEU A 90 18.68 -5.79 0.53
CA LEU A 90 18.05 -6.00 -0.78
C LEU A 90 16.68 -6.70 -0.64
N PHE A 91 16.56 -7.66 0.27
CA PHE A 91 15.30 -8.36 0.55
C PHE A 91 14.22 -7.41 1.08
N VAL A 92 14.57 -6.58 2.08
CA VAL A 92 13.70 -5.52 2.61
C VAL A 92 13.28 -4.56 1.50
N PHE A 93 14.23 -4.10 0.68
CA PHE A 93 13.94 -3.18 -0.41
C PHE A 93 12.97 -3.78 -1.44
N LEU A 94 13.20 -5.01 -1.89
CA LEU A 94 12.29 -5.68 -2.83
C LEU A 94 10.90 -5.90 -2.24
N LYS A 95 10.79 -6.20 -0.94
CA LYS A 95 9.48 -6.34 -0.27
C LYS A 95 8.73 -5.02 -0.17
N CYS A 96 9.42 -3.95 0.24
CA CYS A 96 8.85 -2.61 0.24
C CYS A 96 8.44 -2.18 -1.17
N LEU A 97 9.25 -2.47 -2.19
CA LEU A 97 8.93 -2.17 -3.58
C LEU A 97 7.72 -2.96 -4.08
N ALA A 98 7.63 -4.24 -3.76
CA ALA A 98 6.48 -5.08 -4.11
C ALA A 98 5.19 -4.58 -3.46
N HIS A 99 5.25 -4.21 -2.18
CA HIS A 99 4.13 -3.62 -1.44
C HIS A 99 3.72 -2.26 -2.02
N TRP A 100 4.71 -1.41 -2.33
CA TRP A 100 4.48 -0.12 -2.95
C TRP A 100 3.79 -0.29 -4.31
N ILE A 101 4.32 -1.14 -5.20
CA ILE A 101 3.71 -1.40 -6.51
C ILE A 101 2.30 -1.98 -6.34
N ALA A 102 2.08 -2.94 -5.44
CA ALA A 102 0.77 -3.55 -5.25
C ALA A 102 -0.31 -2.56 -4.75
N ASN A 103 0.06 -1.54 -3.97
CA ASN A 103 -0.89 -0.54 -3.43
C ASN A 103 -0.97 0.73 -4.30
N VAL A 104 0.13 1.17 -4.89
CA VAL A 104 0.20 2.39 -5.71
C VAL A 104 -0.36 2.14 -7.10
N LEU A 105 -0.07 0.97 -7.71
CA LEU A 105 -0.45 0.68 -9.10
C LEU A 105 -1.98 0.70 -9.32
N PRO A 106 -2.83 0.08 -8.46
CA PRO A 106 -4.28 0.19 -8.59
C PRO A 106 -4.77 1.63 -8.46
N LEU A 107 -4.09 2.43 -7.64
CA LEU A 107 -4.52 3.76 -7.25
C LEU A 107 -4.11 4.83 -8.27
N ILE A 108 -2.93 4.69 -8.89
CA ILE A 108 -2.54 5.48 -10.07
C ILE A 108 -3.48 5.18 -11.25
N PHE A 109 -3.99 3.95 -11.38
CA PHE A 109 -4.95 3.63 -12.44
C PHE A 109 -6.33 4.28 -12.21
N MET A 110 -6.69 4.60 -10.96
CA MET A 110 -7.91 5.36 -10.63
C MET A 110 -7.73 6.89 -10.79
N PHE A 111 -6.50 7.40 -10.78
CA PHE A 111 -6.17 8.82 -10.95
C PHE A 111 -6.77 9.51 -12.19
N PRO A 112 -6.70 8.92 -13.41
CA PRO A 112 -7.32 9.55 -14.58
C PRO A 112 -8.84 9.68 -14.49
N PHE A 113 -9.50 8.90 -13.62
CA PHE A 113 -10.94 9.01 -13.39
C PHE A 113 -11.30 10.18 -12.45
N PHE A 114 -10.43 10.48 -11.47
CA PHE A 114 -10.65 11.57 -10.49
C PHE A 114 -10.24 12.94 -11.00
N LEU A 115 -9.32 13.01 -11.97
CA LEU A 115 -8.86 14.28 -12.55
C LEU A 115 -9.85 14.89 -13.55
N LEU A 116 -10.90 14.15 -13.92
CA LEU A 116 -11.92 14.50 -14.91
C LEU A 116 -13.28 14.91 -14.31
N CYS A 117 -13.43 14.90 -12.98
CA CYS A 117 -14.60 15.40 -12.23
C CYS A 117 -14.19 16.57 -11.34
#